data_AF-A0A6P0WA93-F1
#
_entry.id   AF-A0A6P0WA93-F1
#
_cell.length_a   1.000
_cell.length_b   1.000
_cell.length_c   1.000
_cell.angle_alpha   90.00
_cell.angle_beta   90.00
_cell.angle_gamma   90.00
#
_symmetry.space_group_name_H-M   'P 1'
#
loop_
_entity.id
_entity.type
_entity.pdbx_description
1 polymer ?
#
loop_
_entity_poly.entity_id
_entity_poly.type
_entity_poly.pdbx_seq_one_letter_code
_entity_poly.pdbx_strand_id
1 'polypeptide(L)'
;MVTRGAFAFLKINAIAPVTNHQDDLNGIAYLEINAIAPVTHHEDDLNGIAYLEINAIAPVTHHEDDLNGIAYLEINAIASGCCWRNIS
;
A
#
# COMPACT_ATOMS: atom_id res chain seq x y z
N MET A 1 9.49 -26.33 12.90
CA MET A 1 8.37 -25.41 13.20
C MET A 1 8.16 -24.58 11.94
N VAL A 2 7.17 -24.92 11.11
CA VAL A 2 6.96 -24.22 9.83
C VAL A 2 6.15 -22.97 10.16
N THR A 3 6.80 -21.81 10.19
CA THR A 3 6.10 -20.52 10.15
C THR A 3 5.35 -20.48 8.82
N ARG A 4 4.03 -20.70 8.86
CA ARG A 4 3.17 -20.51 7.70
C ARG A 4 3.19 -19.01 7.42
N GLY A 5 4.03 -18.57 6.50
CA GLY A 5 4.03 -17.17 6.06
C GLY A 5 2.63 -16.84 5.55
N ALA A 6 1.99 -15.84 6.13
CA ALA A 6 0.74 -15.33 5.60
C ALA A 6 1.06 -14.65 4.27
N PHE A 7 0.34 -15.04 3.22
CA PHE A 7 0.39 -14.41 1.91
C PHE A 7 -0.96 -13.74 1.65
N ALA A 8 -0.95 -12.42 1.48
CA ALA A 8 -2.13 -11.63 1.18
C ALA A 8 -2.01 -11.01 -0.22
N PHE A 9 -3.08 -11.12 -1.02
CA PHE A 9 -3.19 -10.44 -2.31
C PHE A 9 -4.54 -9.72 -2.36
N LEU A 10 -4.52 -8.41 -2.66
CA LEU A 10 -5.71 -7.60 -2.82
C LEU A 10 -5.60 -6.77 -4.11
N LYS A 11 -6.70 -6.74 -4.88
CA LYS A 11 -6.82 -5.90 -6.06
C LYS A 11 -8.08 -5.05 -5.97
N ILE A 12 -7.94 -3.73 -6.09
CA ILE A 12 -9.04 -2.77 -6.03
C ILE A 12 -9.13 -2.05 -7.37
N ASN A 13 -10.29 -2.11 -8.01
CA ASN A 13 -10.60 -1.30 -9.19
C ASN A 13 -11.77 -0.39 -8.84
N ALA A 14 -11.56 0.93 -8.81
CA ALA A 14 -12.57 1.87 -8.34
C ALA A 14 -12.63 3.14 -9.18
N ILE A 15 -13.86 3.65 -9.36
CA ILE A 15 -14.10 4.94 -10.00
C ILE A 15 -14.33 6.02 -8.93
N ALA A 16 -14.74 5.62 -7.73
CA ALA A 16 -14.91 6.47 -6.56
C ALA A 16 -13.62 6.53 -5.73
N PRO A 17 -13.47 7.51 -4.80
CA PRO A 17 -12.31 7.61 -3.95
C PRO A 17 -12.03 6.30 -3.20
N VAL A 18 -10.77 5.92 -3.08
CA VAL A 18 -10.33 4.71 -2.38
C VAL A 18 -9.59 5.11 -1.13
N THR A 19 -9.99 4.54 0.01
CA THR A 19 -9.20 4.57 1.24
C THR A 19 -8.88 3.14 1.61
N ASN A 20 -7.59 2.84 1.77
CA ASN A 20 -7.13 1.55 2.23
C ASN A 20 -6.12 1.72 3.38
N HIS A 21 -6.28 0.88 4.40
CA HIS A 21 -5.41 0.76 5.57
C HIS A 21 -4.99 -0.71 5.67
N GLN A 22 -3.68 -0.97 5.63
CA GLN A 22 -3.09 -2.23 6.00
C GLN A 22 -2.31 -2.08 7.31
N ASP A 23 -2.83 -2.68 8.37
CA ASP A 23 -2.20 -2.66 9.69
C ASP A 23 -1.69 -4.07 10.03
N ASP A 24 -0.62 -4.17 10.82
CA ASP A 24 -0.08 -5.41 11.40
C ASP A 24 0.34 -6.49 10.39
N LEU A 25 0.92 -6.07 9.27
CA LEU A 25 1.20 -6.98 8.16
C LEU A 25 2.42 -7.86 8.44
N ASN A 26 2.16 -9.11 8.85
CA ASN A 26 3.19 -10.12 9.14
C ASN A 26 3.27 -11.16 8.01
N GLY A 27 4.27 -11.07 7.14
CA GLY A 27 4.46 -12.03 6.04
C GLY A 27 4.73 -11.38 4.68
N ILE A 28 4.06 -11.85 3.63
CA ILE A 28 4.18 -11.27 2.28
C ILE A 28 2.81 -10.72 1.86
N ALA A 29 2.76 -9.47 1.44
CA ALA A 29 1.54 -8.86 0.93
C ALA A 29 1.76 -8.20 -0.43
N TYR A 30 0.73 -8.27 -1.25
CA TYR A 30 0.64 -7.58 -2.53
C TYR A 30 -0.69 -6.84 -2.62
N LEU A 31 -0.63 -5.55 -2.92
CA LEU A 31 -1.80 -4.73 -3.16
C LEU A 31 -1.66 -3.99 -4.50
N GLU A 32 -2.71 -4.10 -5.32
CA GLU A 32 -2.86 -3.33 -6.56
C GLU A 32 -4.12 -2.47 -6.49
N ILE A 33 -3.99 -1.16 -6.67
CA ILE A 33 -5.11 -0.22 -6.74
C ILE A 33 -5.11 0.44 -8.12
N ASN A 34 -6.18 0.24 -8.88
CA ASN A 34 -6.47 1.00 -10.09
C ASN A 34 -7.66 1.92 -9.83
N ALA A 35 -7.42 3.23 -9.76
CA ALA A 35 -8.45 4.21 -9.40
C ALA A 35 -8.52 5.41 -10.34
N ILE A 36 -9.72 5.88 -10.64
CA ILE A 36 -9.90 7.16 -11.36
C ILE A 36 -9.93 8.35 -10.39
N ALA A 37 -10.51 8.14 -9.20
CA ALA A 37 -10.64 9.14 -8.14
C ALA A 37 -9.48 9.06 -7.12
N PRO A 38 -9.38 10.03 -6.19
CA PRO A 38 -8.26 10.10 -5.26
C PRO A 38 -8.09 8.81 -4.45
N VAL A 39 -6.83 8.44 -4.23
CA VAL A 39 -6.47 7.26 -3.43
C VAL A 39 -5.73 7.73 -2.19
N THR A 40 -6.17 7.25 -1.03
CA THR A 40 -5.45 7.37 0.23
C THR A 40 -5.08 5.96 0.69
N HIS A 41 -3.80 5.74 0.92
CA HIS A 41 -3.25 4.49 1.37
C HIS A 41 -2.43 4.70 2.65
N HIS A 42 -2.60 3.80 3.63
CA HIS A 42 -1.84 3.79 4.87
C HIS A 42 -1.32 2.38 5.14
N GLU A 43 -0.05 2.26 5.50
CA GLU A 43 0.55 1.01 5.98
C GLU A 43 1.18 1.24 7.35
N ASP A 44 0.74 0.44 8.32
CA ASP A 44 1.26 0.44 9.69
C ASP A 44 1.80 -0.95 10.06
N ASP A 45 2.94 -0.98 10.74
CA ASP A 45 3.51 -2.20 11.34
C ASP A 45 3.80 -3.34 10.35
N LEU A 46 4.52 -3.05 9.26
CA LEU A 46 4.97 -4.08 8.32
C LEU A 46 6.15 -4.89 8.88
N ASN A 47 5.91 -6.16 9.18
CA ASN A 47 6.93 -7.16 9.51
C ASN A 47 7.00 -8.21 8.40
N GLY A 48 7.70 -7.90 7.31
CA GLY A 48 7.83 -8.81 6.17
C GLY A 48 8.15 -8.15 4.84
N ILE A 49 7.50 -8.60 3.76
CA ILE A 49 7.64 -8.04 2.41
C ILE A 49 6.28 -7.50 1.95
N ALA A 50 6.20 -6.20 1.64
CA ALA A 50 5.03 -5.59 1.02
C ALA A 50 5.35 -5.10 -0.39
N TYR A 51 4.41 -5.30 -1.30
CA TYR A 51 4.43 -4.70 -2.62
C TYR A 51 3.11 -3.96 -2.84
N LEU A 52 3.21 -2.67 -3.12
CA LEU A 52 2.08 -1.79 -3.37
C LEU A 52 2.22 -1.14 -4.73
N GLU A 53 1.23 -1.37 -5.60
CA GLU A 53 1.09 -0.73 -6.89
C GLU A 53 -0.20 0.10 -6.91
N ILE A 54 -0.08 1.40 -7.19
CA ILE A 54 -1.22 2.31 -7.31
C ILE A 54 -1.16 2.99 -8.68
N ASN A 55 -2.11 2.65 -9.54
CA ASN A 55 -2.35 3.35 -10.80
C ASN A 55 -3.57 4.26 -10.64
N ALA A 56 -3.35 5.57 -10.59
CA ALA A 56 -4.41 6.53 -10.35
C ALA A 56 -4.45 7.69 -11.36
N ILE A 57 -5.64 8.16 -11.72
CA ILE A 57 -5.77 9.41 -12.51
C ILE A 57 -5.72 10.64 -11.59
N ALA A 58 -6.32 10.54 -10.41
CA ALA A 58 -6.37 11.60 -9.42
C ALA A 58 -5.22 11.51 -8.39
N PRO A 59 -5.08 12.48 -7.47
CA PRO A 59 -4.00 12.49 -6.48
C PRO A 59 -3.97 11.23 -5.62
N VAL A 60 -2.75 10.77 -5.34
CA VAL A 60 -2.50 9.65 -4.43
C VAL A 60 -1.79 10.17 -3.19
N THR A 61 -2.31 9.82 -2.02
CA THR A 61 -1.65 10.04 -0.75
C THR A 61 -1.27 8.68 -0.18
N HIS A 62 -0.01 8.50 0.15
CA HIS A 62 0.50 7.27 0.75
C HIS A 62 1.27 7.59 2.03
N HIS A 63 0.96 6.86 3.10
CA HIS A 63 1.62 6.98 4.38
C HIS A 63 2.13 5.61 4.83
N GLU A 64 3.36 5.58 5.33
CA GLU A 64 3.97 4.39 5.92
C GLU A 64 4.53 4.72 7.29
N ASP A 65 4.15 3.93 8.30
CA ASP A 65 4.71 3.95 9.64
C ASP A 65 5.25 2.56 10.04
N ASP A 66 6.35 2.55 10.80
CA ASP A 66 6.94 1.37 11.47
C ASP A 66 7.23 0.15 10.55
N LEU A 67 8.18 0.36 9.63
CA LEU A 67 8.63 -0.64 8.64
C LEU A 67 9.79 -1.52 9.14
N ASN A 68 9.45 -2.71 9.64
CA ASN A 68 10.40 -3.77 10.00
C ASN A 68 10.50 -4.83 8.90
N GLY A 69 10.75 -4.40 7.66
CA GLY A 69 10.72 -5.26 6.48
C GLY A 69 11.19 -4.62 5.18
N ILE A 70 10.86 -5.24 4.06
CA ILE A 70 11.06 -4.71 2.71
C ILE A 70 9.71 -4.24 2.18
N ALA A 71 9.57 -2.94 1.91
CA ALA A 71 8.41 -2.39 1.20
C ALA A 71 8.84 -1.92 -0.18
N TYR A 72 8.04 -2.27 -1.18
CA TYR A 72 8.13 -1.72 -2.53
C TYR A 72 6.85 -0.96 -2.84
N LEU A 73 7.00 0.29 -3.25
CA LEU A 73 5.91 1.19 -3.59
C LEU A 73 6.09 1.69 -5.03
N GLU A 74 5.09 1.46 -5.85
CA GLU A 74 4.97 2.03 -7.18
C GLU A 74 3.67 2.82 -7.28
N ILE A 75 3.78 4.12 -7.56
CA ILE A 75 2.64 5.00 -7.75
C ILE A 75 2.73 5.64 -9.13
N ASN A 76 1.81 5.24 -10.00
CA ASN A 76 1.58 5.84 -11.30
C ASN A 76 0.33 6.73 -11.21
N ALA A 77 0.52 7.93 -10.67
CA ALA A 77 -0.54 8.94 -10.57
C ALA A 77 -0.40 10.01 -11.68
N ILE A 78 -1.48 10.32 -12.40
CA ILE A 78 -1.46 11.41 -13.40
C ILE A 78 -1.47 12.79 -12.72
N ALA A 79 -2.16 12.91 -11.59
CA ALA A 79 -2.13 14.10 -10.74
C ALA A 79 -1.08 13.95 -9.63
N SER A 80 -0.55 15.07 -9.14
CA SER A 80 0.49 15.12 -8.10
C SER A 80 0.12 14.26 -6.88
N GLY A 81 0.99 13.30 -6.55
CA GLY A 81 0.89 12.47 -5.34
C GLY A 81 1.83 12.96 -4.23
N CYS A 82 1.43 12.73 -2.98
CA CYS A 82 2.25 13.00 -1.80
C CYS A 82 2.51 11.68 -1.08
N CYS A 83 3.79 11.31 -0.93
CA CYS A 83 4.20 10.18 -0.08
C CYS A 83 4.89 10.70 1.17
N TRP A 84 4.46 10.20 2.32
CA TRP A 84 5.12 10.42 3.61
C TRP A 84 5.53 9.07 4.19
N ARG A 85 6.75 9.01 4.74
CA ARG A 85 7.31 7.79 5.33
C ARG A 85 8.02 8.17 6.61
N ASN A 86 7.49 7.75 7.75
CA ASN A 86 8.24 7.84 9.00
C ASN A 86 9.16 6.65 9.12
N ILE A 87 10.44 6.92 9.37
CA ILE A 87 11.44 5.92 9.73
C ILE A 87 11.71 6.13 11.21
N SER A 88 11.13 5.26 12.05
CA SER A 88 11.34 5.22 13.51
C SER A 88 12.51 4.31 13.87
#